data_AF-A0A2Y9P0Y6-F1
#
_entry.id   AF-A0A2Y9P0Y6-F1
#
_cell.length_a   1.000
_cell.length_b   1.000
_cell.length_c   1.000
_cell.angle_alpha   90.00
_cell.angle_beta   90.00
_cell.angle_gamma   90.00
#
_symmetry.space_group_name_H-M   'P 1'
#
loop_
_entity.id
_entity.type
_entity.pdbx_description
1 polymer ?
#
loop_
_entity_poly.entity_id
_entity_poly.type
_entity_poly.pdbx_seq_one_letter_code
_entity_poly.pdbx_strand_id
1 'polypeptide(L)'
;MWKCRSDPVLHIDLRRWADLMLVSPLDANTLGKVASGICDNLLTCVIRAWDRSKPLLFCPAMNTAMWEHPITEQQVGQLKAFGYVEIPCVAKKLVCGDQGLGAMAEVGTIVDKVKEVLSQHGAFQQN
;
A
#
# COMPACT_ATOMS: atom_id res chain seq x y z
N MET A 1 19.47 6.53 -17.63
CA MET A 1 19.69 7.99 -17.64
C MET A 1 18.97 8.54 -18.87
N TRP A 2 18.06 9.50 -18.71
CA TRP A 2 17.24 10.07 -19.80
C TRP A 2 18.11 10.77 -20.83
N LYS A 3 17.99 10.38 -22.10
CA LYS A 3 18.72 10.95 -23.24
C LYS A 3 17.80 11.80 -24.13
N CYS A 4 16.52 11.45 -24.20
CA CYS A 4 15.54 12.08 -25.08
C CYS A 4 14.23 12.35 -24.32
N ARG A 5 13.44 13.36 -24.77
CA ARG A 5 12.10 13.65 -24.18
C ARG A 5 11.11 12.48 -24.27
N SER A 6 11.34 11.55 -25.19
CA SER A 6 10.49 10.38 -25.45
C SER A 6 10.89 9.14 -24.67
N ASP A 7 11.93 9.20 -23.84
CA ASP A 7 12.36 8.04 -23.08
C ASP A 7 11.28 7.59 -22.09
N PRO A 8 11.09 6.28 -21.88
CA PRO A 8 10.00 5.74 -21.07
C PRO A 8 10.15 6.08 -19.60
N VAL A 9 9.14 6.74 -19.03
CA VAL A 9 9.10 7.12 -17.61
C VAL A 9 8.63 5.95 -16.76
N LEU A 10 9.57 5.11 -16.31
CA LEU A 10 9.25 3.80 -15.69
C LEU A 10 8.11 3.84 -14.65
N HIS A 11 8.09 4.80 -13.72
CA HIS A 11 7.01 4.88 -12.72
C HIS A 11 5.64 5.26 -13.32
N ILE A 12 5.64 6.00 -14.44
CA ILE A 12 4.45 6.33 -15.23
C ILE A 12 3.99 5.12 -16.06
N ASP A 13 4.92 4.34 -16.60
CA ASP A 13 4.58 3.16 -17.38
C ASP A 13 4.02 2.04 -16.49
N LEU A 14 4.59 1.84 -15.31
CA LEU A 14 4.08 0.87 -14.33
C LEU A 14 2.65 1.18 -13.87
N ARG A 15 2.31 2.45 -13.57
CA ARG A 15 0.93 2.82 -13.21
C ARG A 15 -0.08 2.64 -14.36
N ARG A 16 0.37 2.77 -15.60
CA ARG A 16 -0.48 2.57 -16.78
C ARG A 16 -0.76 1.09 -16.98
N TRP A 17 0.29 0.27 -16.88
CA TRP A 17 0.23 -1.18 -17.06
C TRP A 17 -0.61 -1.91 -16.02
N ALA A 18 -0.48 -1.55 -14.73
CA ALA A 18 -1.13 -2.29 -13.66
C ALA A 18 -2.63 -1.99 -13.54
N ASP A 19 -3.46 -3.01 -13.29
CA ASP A 19 -4.90 -2.86 -12.98
C ASP A 19 -5.15 -2.54 -11.50
N LEU A 20 -4.20 -2.89 -10.63
CA LEU A 20 -4.25 -2.74 -9.18
C LEU A 20 -2.83 -2.58 -8.64
N MET A 21 -2.68 -1.89 -7.51
CA MET A 21 -1.43 -1.88 -6.73
C MET A 21 -1.64 -2.51 -5.36
N LEU A 22 -0.68 -3.34 -4.93
CA LEU A 22 -0.59 -3.89 -3.57
C LEU A 22 0.78 -3.56 -2.99
N VAL A 23 0.83 -2.96 -1.80
CA VAL A 23 2.06 -2.78 -1.02
C VAL A 23 2.03 -3.73 0.18
N SER A 24 2.85 -4.77 0.16
CA SER A 24 2.88 -5.80 1.19
C SER A 24 4.29 -6.38 1.39
N PRO A 25 4.97 -6.11 2.53
CA PRO A 25 4.53 -5.23 3.62
C PRO A 25 4.60 -3.74 3.24
N LEU A 26 3.76 -2.93 3.88
CA LEU A 26 3.97 -1.49 4.04
C LEU A 26 4.62 -1.24 5.40
N ASP A 27 5.91 -0.91 5.40
CA ASP A 27 6.64 -0.55 6.62
C ASP A 27 6.32 0.88 7.08
N ALA A 28 6.68 1.22 8.32
CA ALA A 28 6.42 2.54 8.91
C ALA A 28 7.08 3.69 8.13
N ASN A 29 8.26 3.44 7.55
CA ASN A 29 9.00 4.45 6.78
C ASN A 29 8.28 4.80 5.47
N THR A 30 7.88 3.79 4.70
CA THR A 30 7.14 3.96 3.46
C THR A 30 5.74 4.54 3.73
N LEU A 31 5.07 4.10 4.81
CA LEU A 31 3.82 4.72 5.27
C LEU A 31 3.98 6.23 5.49
N GLY A 32 5.01 6.64 6.25
CA GLY A 32 5.29 8.06 6.48
C GLY A 32 5.61 8.84 5.22
N LYS A 33 6.38 8.26 4.30
CA LYS A 33 6.68 8.86 2.99
C LYS A 33 5.42 9.06 2.15
N VAL A 34 4.59 8.03 2.03
CA VAL A 34 3.36 8.08 1.22
C VAL A 34 2.37 9.09 1.81
N ALA A 35 2.16 9.07 3.13
CA ALA A 35 1.28 10.01 3.81
C ALA A 35 1.74 11.47 3.63
N SER A 36 3.06 11.71 3.64
CA SER A 36 3.65 13.05 3.48
C SER A 36 3.89 13.46 2.02
N GLY A 37 3.56 12.60 1.05
CA GLY A 37 3.75 12.88 -0.37
C GLY A 37 5.21 12.82 -0.87
N ILE A 38 6.11 12.19 -0.12
CA ILE A 38 7.51 11.97 -0.52
C ILE A 38 7.56 10.91 -1.63
N CYS A 39 8.20 11.26 -2.76
CA CYS A 39 8.39 10.39 -3.92
C CYS A 39 9.88 10.31 -4.31
N ASP A 40 10.66 9.63 -3.48
CA ASP A 40 12.13 9.58 -3.55
C ASP A 40 12.70 8.26 -4.11
N ASN A 41 11.83 7.29 -4.42
CA ASN A 41 12.22 6.00 -4.99
C ASN A 41 11.13 5.49 -5.96
N LEU A 42 11.40 4.38 -6.64
CA LEU A 42 10.48 3.85 -7.66
C LEU A 42 9.07 3.60 -7.11
N LEU A 43 8.95 2.94 -5.96
CA LEU A 43 7.66 2.61 -5.34
C LEU A 43 6.87 3.86 -4.98
N THR A 44 7.50 4.81 -4.27
CA THR A 44 6.83 6.03 -3.82
C THR A 44 6.47 6.96 -4.99
N CYS A 45 7.26 6.98 -6.06
CA CYS A 45 6.92 7.65 -7.31
C CYS A 45 5.70 7.03 -8.01
N VAL A 46 5.60 5.71 -8.08
CA VAL A 46 4.41 5.05 -8.67
C VAL A 46 3.17 5.35 -7.84
N ILE A 47 3.24 5.25 -6.51
CA ILE A 47 2.11 5.57 -5.60
C ILE A 47 1.69 7.02 -5.77
N ARG A 48 2.63 7.97 -5.81
CA ARG A 48 2.32 9.40 -5.94
C ARG A 48 1.63 9.73 -7.27
N ALA A 49 1.97 9.00 -8.32
CA ALA A 49 1.37 9.14 -9.65
C ALA A 49 0.13 8.24 -9.84
N TRP A 50 -0.28 7.46 -8.85
CA TRP A 50 -1.27 6.40 -9.02
C TRP A 50 -2.62 6.92 -9.54
N ASP A 51 -3.24 6.12 -10.41
CA ASP A 51 -4.58 6.40 -10.91
C ASP A 51 -5.60 6.08 -9.82
N ARG A 52 -6.28 7.10 -9.28
CA ARG A 52 -7.26 6.92 -8.20
C ARG A 52 -8.52 6.18 -8.63
N SER A 53 -8.74 5.97 -9.93
CA SER A 53 -9.79 5.07 -10.41
C SER A 53 -9.42 3.60 -10.21
N LYS A 54 -8.13 3.26 -10.11
CA LYS A 54 -7.64 1.88 -9.90
C LYS A 54 -7.43 1.59 -8.42
N PRO A 55 -7.78 0.40 -7.93
CA PRO A 55 -7.59 0.04 -6.53
C PRO A 55 -6.11 0.04 -6.11
N LEU A 56 -5.84 0.58 -4.93
CA LEU A 56 -4.55 0.50 -4.25
C LEU A 56 -4.79 -0.09 -2.85
N LEU A 57 -4.18 -1.24 -2.58
CA LEU A 57 -4.23 -1.94 -1.31
C LEU A 57 -2.88 -1.79 -0.60
N PHE A 58 -2.90 -1.77 0.73
CA PHE A 58 -1.69 -1.79 1.53
C PHE A 58 -1.85 -2.70 2.75
N CYS A 59 -0.78 -3.41 3.11
CA CYS A 59 -0.74 -4.30 4.27
C CYS A 59 0.34 -3.82 5.24
N PRO A 60 -0.02 -3.06 6.30
CA PRO A 60 0.94 -2.59 7.28
C PRO A 60 1.67 -3.75 7.95
N ALA A 61 2.98 -3.59 8.17
CA ALA A 61 3.77 -4.51 8.98
C ALA A 61 4.88 -3.75 9.72
N MET A 62 4.82 -3.75 11.04
CA MET A 62 5.79 -3.06 11.89
C MET A 62 5.74 -3.62 13.32
N ASN A 63 6.74 -3.28 14.13
CA ASN A 63 6.73 -3.62 15.55
C ASN A 63 5.52 -2.98 16.26
N THR A 64 5.02 -3.61 17.32
CA THR A 64 3.86 -3.13 18.11
C THR A 64 4.01 -1.68 18.57
N ALA A 65 5.19 -1.28 19.06
CA ALA A 65 5.41 0.08 19.51
C ALA A 65 5.34 1.11 18.36
N MET A 66 5.70 0.70 17.14
CA MET A 66 5.50 1.53 15.95
C MET A 66 4.03 1.60 15.55
N TRP A 67 3.31 0.47 15.66
CA TRP A 67 1.88 0.41 15.34
C TRP A 67 1.03 1.27 16.27
N GLU A 68 1.31 1.19 17.58
CA GLU A 68 0.61 1.95 18.64
C GLU A 68 1.01 3.43 18.68
N HIS A 69 2.04 3.84 17.93
CA HIS A 69 2.43 5.24 17.87
C HIS A 69 1.32 6.07 17.20
N PRO A 70 0.90 7.22 17.78
CA PRO A 70 -0.24 7.99 17.28
C PRO A 70 -0.08 8.49 15.83
N ILE A 71 1.17 8.69 15.39
CA ILE A 71 1.46 9.05 13.99
C ILE A 71 1.02 7.96 13.01
N THR A 72 1.10 6.68 13.39
CA THR A 72 0.76 5.55 12.52
C THR A 72 -0.75 5.55 12.27
N GLU A 73 -1.55 5.73 13.31
CA GLU A 73 -3.00 5.88 13.18
C GLU A 73 -3.37 7.03 12.24
N GLN A 74 -2.74 8.20 12.42
CA GLN A 74 -2.97 9.36 11.54
C GLN A 74 -2.60 9.07 10.09
N GLN A 75 -1.45 8.45 9.84
CA GLN A 75 -0.98 8.13 8.49
C GLN A 75 -1.86 7.08 7.82
N VAL A 76 -2.24 6.01 8.52
CA VAL A 76 -3.18 5.00 8.03
C VAL A 76 -4.54 5.64 7.70
N GLY A 77 -5.03 6.52 8.58
CA GLY A 77 -6.25 7.30 8.34
C GLY A 77 -6.17 8.15 7.07
N GLN A 78 -5.04 8.82 6.81
CA GLN A 78 -4.82 9.61 5.60
C GLN A 78 -4.83 8.74 4.33
N LEU A 79 -4.14 7.60 4.33
CA LEU A 79 -4.14 6.68 3.18
C LEU A 79 -5.57 6.19 2.89
N LYS A 80 -6.35 5.86 3.93
CA LYS A 80 -7.77 5.47 3.77
C LYS A 80 -8.61 6.62 3.22
N ALA A 81 -8.38 7.85 3.67
CA ALA A 81 -9.06 9.04 3.14
C ALA A 81 -8.72 9.32 1.66
N PHE A 82 -7.56 8.86 1.17
CA PHE A 82 -7.23 8.90 -0.27
C PHE A 82 -8.02 7.86 -1.09
N GLY A 83 -8.70 6.91 -0.44
CA GLY A 83 -9.44 5.81 -1.06
C GLY A 83 -8.63 4.52 -1.14
N TYR A 84 -7.47 4.45 -0.48
CA TYR A 84 -6.67 3.22 -0.43
C TYR A 84 -7.29 2.23 0.55
N VAL A 85 -7.15 0.95 0.22
CA VAL A 85 -7.78 -0.14 0.97
C VAL A 85 -6.75 -0.79 1.90
N GLU A 86 -7.01 -0.67 3.20
CA GLU A 86 -6.20 -1.31 4.22
C GLU A 86 -6.49 -2.81 4.27
N ILE A 87 -5.44 -3.63 4.25
CA ILE A 87 -5.45 -5.02 4.74
C ILE A 87 -4.85 -4.97 6.15
N PRO A 88 -5.66 -5.11 7.21
CA PRO A 88 -5.21 -4.84 8.57
C PRO A 88 -4.07 -5.77 9.00
N CYS A 89 -3.18 -5.24 9.84
CA CYS A 89 -2.22 -6.08 10.54
C CYS A 89 -2.95 -7.01 11.54
N VAL A 90 -2.27 -8.07 11.95
CA VAL A 90 -2.78 -9.06 12.91
C VAL A 90 -1.92 -9.07 14.17
N ALA A 91 -2.52 -9.52 15.27
CA ALA A 91 -1.76 -9.81 16.48
C ALA A 91 -1.01 -11.14 16.31
N LYS A 92 0.31 -11.15 16.52
CA LYS A 92 1.10 -12.38 16.60
C LYS A 92 1.97 -12.36 17.85
N LYS A 93 2.35 -13.56 18.30
CA LYS A 93 3.36 -13.70 19.35
C LYS A 93 4.72 -13.35 18.75
N LEU A 94 5.30 -12.25 19.23
CA LEU A 94 6.60 -11.77 18.81
C LEU A 94 7.70 -12.71 19.31
N VAL A 95 8.86 -12.65 18.66
CA VAL A 95 10.05 -13.42 19.05
C VAL A 95 10.51 -13.07 20.48
N CYS A 96 10.19 -11.87 20.97
CA CYS A 96 10.45 -11.47 22.36
C CYS A 96 9.52 -12.11 23.41
N GLY A 97 8.47 -12.82 22.99
CA GLY A 97 7.49 -13.46 23.88
C GLY A 97 6.18 -12.67 24.03
N ASP A 98 6.19 -11.38 23.73
CA ASP A 98 5.02 -10.50 23.81
C ASP A 98 4.02 -10.76 22.67
N GLN A 99 2.73 -10.71 22.95
CA GLN A 99 1.70 -10.61 21.91
C GLN A 99 1.46 -9.14 21.61
N GLY A 100 1.48 -8.78 20.33
CA GLY A 100 1.18 -7.41 19.92
C GLY A 100 0.67 -7.33 18.49
N LEU A 101 -0.11 -6.29 18.25
CA LEU A 101 -0.65 -5.94 16.94
C LEU A 101 0.45 -5.29 16.08
N GLY A 102 0.45 -5.53 14.77
CA GLY A 102 1.44 -4.96 13.85
C GLY A 102 2.10 -5.98 12.92
N ALA A 103 1.87 -7.27 13.12
CA ALA A 103 2.33 -8.28 12.17
C ALA A 103 1.52 -8.23 10.88
N MET A 104 2.18 -8.45 9.73
CA MET A 104 1.51 -8.50 8.44
C MET A 104 0.42 -9.58 8.42
N ALA A 105 -0.68 -9.32 7.72
CA ALA A 105 -1.70 -10.33 7.45
C ALA A 105 -1.09 -11.56 6.75
N GLU A 106 -1.76 -12.71 6.90
CA GLU A 106 -1.34 -13.93 6.22
C GLU A 106 -1.50 -13.78 4.70
N VAL A 107 -0.61 -14.42 3.95
CA VAL A 107 -0.59 -14.34 2.48
C VAL A 107 -1.94 -14.76 1.87
N GLY A 108 -2.58 -15.80 2.42
CA GLY A 108 -3.90 -16.23 1.98
C GLY A 108 -4.95 -15.11 2.10
N THR A 109 -5.01 -14.46 3.27
CA THR A 109 -5.90 -13.31 3.51
C THR A 109 -5.63 -12.16 2.55
N ILE A 110 -4.35 -11.86 2.26
CA ILE A 110 -3.98 -10.80 1.32
C ILE A 110 -4.46 -11.14 -0.10
N VAL A 111 -4.21 -12.37 -0.56
CA VAL A 111 -4.62 -12.85 -1.89
C VAL A 111 -6.14 -12.84 -2.04
N ASP A 112 -6.87 -13.30 -1.03
CA ASP A 112 -8.33 -13.32 -1.05
C ASP A 112 -8.90 -11.90 -1.14
N LYS A 113 -8.31 -10.95 -0.40
CA LYS A 113 -8.73 -9.54 -0.46
C LYS A 113 -8.44 -8.91 -1.83
N VAL A 114 -7.30 -9.21 -2.44
CA VAL A 114 -6.98 -8.74 -3.80
C VAL A 114 -7.98 -9.27 -4.81
N LYS A 115 -8.32 -10.57 -4.76
CA LYS A 115 -9.32 -11.17 -5.65
C LYS A 115 -10.69 -10.54 -5.48
N GLU A 116 -11.12 -10.32 -4.24
CA GLU A 116 -12.38 -9.66 -3.91
C GLU A 116 -12.45 -8.27 -4.56
N VAL A 117 -11.42 -7.44 -4.37
CA VAL A 117 -11.38 -6.07 -4.90
C VAL A 117 -11.33 -6.05 -6.43
N LEU A 118 -10.53 -6.92 -7.06
CA LEU A 118 -10.49 -7.02 -8.52
C LEU A 118 -11.83 -7.43 -9.12
N SER A 119 -12.53 -8.37 -8.47
CA SER A 119 -13.84 -8.86 -8.93
C SER A 119 -14.90 -7.75 -8.87
N GLN A 120 -14.92 -6.98 -7.77
CA GLN A 120 -15.82 -5.84 -7.63
C GLN A 120 -15.50 -4.75 -8.67
N HIS A 121 -14.21 -4.43 -8.86
CA HIS A 121 -13.81 -3.38 -9.80
C HIS A 121 -14.12 -3.72 -11.27
N GLY A 122 -13.90 -4.97 -11.67
CA GLY A 122 -14.24 -5.44 -13.02
C GLY A 122 -15.74 -5.39 -13.32
N ALA A 123 -16.59 -5.63 -12.31
CA ALA A 123 -18.04 -5.49 -12.46
C ALA A 123 -18.48 -4.02 -12.62
N PHE A 124 -17.76 -3.06 -12.03
CA PHE A 124 -18.04 -1.63 -12.18
C PHE A 124 -17.62 -1.05 -13.54
N GLN A 125 -16.63 -1.63 -14.22
CA GLN A 125 -16.18 -1.14 -15.54
C GLN A 125 -16.99 -1.71 -16.73
N GLN A 126 -17.86 -2.70 -16.50
CA GLN A 126 -18.71 -3.29 -17.55
C GLN A 126 -20.13 -2.71 -17.61
N ASN A 127 -20.47 -1.75 -16.74
CA ASN A 127 -21.74 -1.00 -16.75
C ASN A 127 -21.51 0.44 -17.17
#